data_AF-A0A8H4Z8D4-F1
#
_entry.id   AF-A0A8H4Z8D4-F1
#
_cell.length_a   1.000
_cell.length_b   1.000
_cell.length_c   1.000
_cell.angle_alpha   90.00
_cell.angle_beta   90.00
_cell.angle_gamma   90.00
#
_symmetry.space_group_name_H-M   'P 1'
#
loop_
_entity.id
_entity.type
_entity.pdbx_description
1 polymer ?
#
loop_
_entity_poly.entity_id
_entity_poly.type
_entity_poly.pdbx_seq_one_letter_code
_entity_poly.pdbx_strand_id
1 'polypeptide(L)'
;MTKAMNQSMRAILPVWKTTPIAALHRESGIPPVAQLLEARRLRFSARLKSLDEAHPLASRTRPPSQPAYHDLIKRRYQAQTESSFRTRLRRTDELLAPCARPKLIQQRFNQEQMPPLQTASKKETADAFLRWVQSLDPLTLVVYSDGSLSSQGAASYGF
;
A
#
# COMPACT_ATOMS: atom_id res chain seq x y z
N MET A 1 1.40 1.05 -31.97
CA MET A 1 0.19 1.16 -31.12
C MET A 1 -0.77 2.27 -31.55
N THR A 2 -0.29 3.48 -31.85
CA THR A 2 -1.13 4.62 -32.25
C THR A 2 -2.04 4.36 -33.46
N LYS A 3 -1.54 3.69 -34.51
CA LYS A 3 -2.36 3.35 -35.69
C LYS A 3 -3.58 2.48 -35.35
N ALA A 4 -3.40 1.45 -34.52
CA ALA A 4 -4.47 0.55 -34.11
C ALA A 4 -5.52 1.29 -33.24
N MET A 5 -5.06 2.13 -32.31
CA MET A 5 -5.94 2.97 -31.49
C MET A 5 -6.74 3.98 -32.33
N ASN A 6 -6.09 4.63 -33.30
CA ASN A 6 -6.78 5.56 -34.19
C ASN A 6 -7.83 4.83 -35.04
N GLN A 7 -7.53 3.61 -35.49
CA GLN A 7 -8.49 2.80 -36.23
C GLN A 7 -9.68 2.38 -35.36
N SER A 8 -9.45 1.99 -34.10
CA SER A 8 -10.55 1.63 -33.19
C SER A 8 -11.41 2.84 -32.85
N MET A 9 -10.83 4.01 -32.61
CA MET A 9 -11.59 5.26 -32.40
C MET A 9 -12.45 5.63 -33.61
N ARG A 10 -11.92 5.45 -34.83
CA ARG A 10 -12.70 5.68 -36.06
C ARG A 10 -13.79 4.64 -36.30
N ALA A 11 -13.65 3.43 -35.75
CA ALA A 11 -14.67 2.39 -35.88
C ALA A 11 -15.89 2.64 -34.96
N ILE A 12 -15.68 3.28 -33.81
CA ILE A 12 -16.74 3.59 -32.84
C ILE A 12 -17.39 4.96 -33.08
N LEU A 13 -16.67 5.90 -33.70
CA LEU A 13 -17.15 7.25 -33.97
C LEU A 13 -17.66 7.39 -35.42
N PRO A 14 -18.73 8.17 -35.67
CA PRO A 14 -19.19 8.49 -37.01
C PRO A 14 -18.32 9.59 -37.66
N VAL A 15 -17.05 9.26 -37.95
CA VAL A 15 -16.04 10.24 -38.41
C VAL A 15 -15.36 9.81 -39.71
N TRP A 16 -15.05 10.77 -40.57
CA TRP A 16 -14.33 10.52 -41.83
C TRP A 16 -12.90 10.05 -41.60
N LYS A 17 -12.32 9.27 -42.53
CA LYS A 17 -10.90 8.86 -42.49
C LYS A 17 -9.92 10.03 -42.42
N THR A 18 -10.30 11.20 -42.93
CA THR A 18 -9.51 12.44 -42.95
C THR A 18 -9.62 13.26 -41.66
N THR A 19 -10.50 12.88 -40.74
CA THR A 19 -10.68 13.61 -39.46
C THR A 19 -9.35 13.73 -38.71
N PRO A 20 -8.96 14.94 -38.27
CA PRO A 20 -7.73 15.15 -37.53
C PRO A 20 -7.65 14.30 -36.25
N ILE A 21 -6.45 13.79 -35.93
CA ILE A 21 -6.25 12.89 -34.78
C ILE A 21 -6.62 13.57 -33.45
N ALA A 22 -6.36 14.87 -33.31
CA ALA A 22 -6.74 15.62 -32.11
C ALA A 22 -8.26 15.62 -31.88
N ALA A 23 -9.05 15.79 -32.94
CA ALA A 23 -10.51 15.69 -32.86
C ALA A 23 -10.95 14.27 -32.49
N LEU A 24 -10.32 13.22 -33.05
CA LEU A 24 -10.63 11.84 -32.66
C LEU A 24 -10.47 11.59 -31.15
N HIS A 25 -9.38 12.06 -30.55
CA HIS A 25 -9.15 11.90 -29.11
C HIS A 25 -10.17 12.67 -28.28
N ARG A 26 -10.58 13.85 -28.74
CA ARG A 26 -11.62 14.66 -28.09
C ARG A 26 -12.98 13.96 -28.15
N GLU A 27 -13.42 13.56 -29.34
CA GLU A 27 -14.74 12.96 -29.55
C GLU A 27 -14.87 11.56 -28.97
N SER A 28 -13.79 10.77 -28.95
CA SER A 28 -13.79 9.44 -28.32
C SER A 28 -13.71 9.50 -26.79
N GLY A 29 -13.33 10.64 -26.22
CA GLY A 29 -13.01 10.76 -24.80
C GLY A 29 -11.77 9.94 -24.37
N ILE A 30 -11.00 9.40 -25.31
CA ILE A 30 -9.80 8.60 -25.03
C ILE A 30 -8.57 9.49 -25.17
N PRO A 31 -7.82 9.77 -24.08
CA PRO A 31 -6.60 10.57 -24.17
C PRO A 31 -5.51 9.89 -25.01
N PRO A 32 -4.58 10.65 -25.60
CA PRO A 32 -3.40 10.10 -26.24
C PRO A 32 -2.63 9.14 -25.34
N VAL A 33 -2.09 8.06 -25.91
CA VAL A 33 -1.38 7.00 -25.18
C VAL A 33 -0.25 7.55 -24.31
N ALA A 34 0.48 8.56 -24.79
CA ALA A 34 1.54 9.21 -24.02
C ALA A 34 1.03 9.79 -22.70
N GLN A 35 -0.12 10.48 -22.71
CA GLN A 35 -0.73 11.05 -21.50
C GLN A 35 -1.19 9.95 -20.55
N LEU A 36 -1.78 8.87 -21.07
CA LEU A 36 -2.19 7.72 -20.26
C LEU A 36 -0.99 7.07 -19.57
N LEU A 37 0.13 6.88 -20.29
CA LEU A 37 1.35 6.31 -19.74
C LEU A 37 1.96 7.23 -18.66
N GLU A 38 2.01 8.54 -18.90
CA GLU A 38 2.49 9.49 -17.89
C GLU A 38 1.59 9.49 -16.64
N ALA A 39 0.27 9.51 -16.80
CA ALA A 39 -0.66 9.41 -15.68
C ALA A 39 -0.47 8.10 -14.88
N ARG A 40 -0.20 6.98 -15.56
CA ARG A 40 0.11 5.70 -14.90
C ARG A 40 1.45 5.75 -14.16
N ARG A 41 2.48 6.35 -14.75
CA ARG A 41 3.80 6.55 -14.09
C ARG A 41 3.67 7.41 -12.83
N LEU A 42 2.91 8.51 -12.89
CA LEU A 42 2.67 9.39 -11.74
C LEU A 42 1.89 8.69 -10.61
N ARG A 43 0.82 7.95 -10.95
CA ARG A 43 0.07 7.15 -9.95
C ARG A 43 0.96 6.09 -9.30
N PHE A 44 1.83 5.46 -10.06
CA PHE A 44 2.77 4.49 -9.52
C PHE A 44 3.80 5.15 -8.60
N SER A 45 4.32 6.33 -8.97
CA SER A 45 5.16 7.14 -8.09
C SER A 45 4.47 7.46 -6.77
N ALA A 46 3.22 7.94 -6.81
CA ALA A 46 2.44 8.25 -5.61
C ALA A 46 2.22 7.02 -4.72
N ARG A 47 2.00 5.85 -5.35
CA ARG A 47 1.93 4.58 -4.63
C ARG A 47 3.25 4.26 -3.93
N LEU A 48 4.40 4.38 -4.61
CA LEU A 48 5.72 4.12 -3.99
C LEU A 48 6.00 5.04 -2.79
N LYS A 49 5.61 6.31 -2.89
CA LYS A 49 5.79 7.29 -1.81
C LYS A 49 4.87 7.04 -0.61
N SER A 50 3.66 6.54 -0.83
CA SER A 50 2.71 6.20 0.24
C SER A 50 2.93 4.83 0.87
N LEU A 51 3.87 4.01 0.37
CA LEU A 51 4.23 2.76 1.03
C LEU A 51 4.91 3.02 2.38
N ASP A 52 4.68 2.09 3.31
CA ASP A 52 5.40 2.02 4.57
C ASP A 52 6.91 1.86 4.37
N GLU A 53 7.70 2.35 5.32
CA GLU A 53 9.16 2.33 5.26
C GLU A 53 9.74 0.91 5.31
N ALA A 54 9.05 -0.04 5.97
CA ALA A 54 9.46 -1.44 6.02
C ALA A 54 9.11 -2.20 4.72
N HIS A 55 8.39 -1.59 3.77
CA HIS A 55 8.03 -2.26 2.53
C HIS A 55 9.28 -2.50 1.64
N PRO A 56 9.45 -3.70 1.03
CA PRO A 56 10.64 -4.04 0.25
C PRO A 56 10.84 -3.17 -1.01
N LEU A 57 9.79 -2.54 -1.52
CA LEU A 57 9.92 -1.55 -2.60
C LEU A 57 10.43 -0.20 -2.11
N ALA A 58 10.08 0.22 -0.88
CA ALA A 58 10.55 1.47 -0.30
C ALA A 58 12.07 1.42 -0.07
N SER A 59 12.59 0.29 0.40
CA SER A 59 14.05 0.09 0.55
C SER A 59 14.79 0.17 -0.79
N ARG A 60 14.22 -0.36 -1.88
CA ARG A 60 14.80 -0.33 -3.23
C ARG A 60 14.79 1.06 -3.88
N THR A 61 13.86 1.92 -3.48
CA THR A 61 13.81 3.30 -3.98
C THR A 61 14.82 4.22 -3.31
N ARG A 62 15.42 3.80 -2.18
CA ARG A 62 16.42 4.62 -1.48
C ARG A 62 17.59 4.95 -2.42
N PRO A 63 18.09 6.20 -2.38
CA PRO A 63 19.27 6.58 -3.13
C PRO A 63 20.45 5.72 -2.68
N PRO A 64 21.42 5.45 -3.58
CA PRO A 64 22.59 4.71 -3.18
C PRO A 64 23.35 5.49 -2.10
N SER A 65 23.86 4.78 -1.10
CA SER A 65 24.70 5.39 -0.08
C SER A 65 25.96 5.94 -0.75
N GLN A 66 26.36 7.16 -0.38
CA GLN A 66 27.67 7.64 -0.77
C GLN A 66 28.74 6.74 -0.13
N PRO A 67 29.75 6.30 -0.88
CA PRO A 67 30.83 5.52 -0.31
C PRO A 67 31.59 6.39 0.69
N ALA A 68 31.63 5.97 1.96
CA ALA A 68 32.51 6.57 2.96
C ALA A 68 33.95 6.13 2.66
N TYR A 69 34.82 7.09 2.35
CA TYR A 69 36.21 6.82 2.04
C TYR A 69 37.10 6.97 3.28
N HIS A 70 37.95 5.98 3.54
CA HIS A 70 38.98 6.06 4.58
C HIS A 70 40.36 6.21 3.95
N ASP A 71 41.07 7.30 4.25
CA ASP A 71 42.35 7.62 3.59
C ASP A 71 43.45 6.55 3.75
N LEU A 72 43.39 5.79 4.83
CA LEU A 72 44.39 4.76 5.18
C LEU A 72 44.18 3.42 4.44
N ILE A 73 43.02 3.21 3.81
CA ILE A 73 42.68 1.93 3.18
C ILE A 73 42.76 2.12 1.66
N LYS A 74 43.30 1.16 0.91
CA LYS A 74 43.31 1.29 -0.57
C LYS A 74 41.88 1.24 -1.12
N ARG A 75 41.56 2.12 -2.09
CA ARG A 75 40.24 2.20 -2.77
C ARG A 75 39.65 0.84 -3.18
N ARG A 76 40.47 -0.09 -3.69
CA ARG A 76 40.03 -1.44 -4.10
C ARG A 76 39.44 -2.28 -2.97
N TYR A 77 39.81 -2.01 -1.71
CA TYR A 77 39.32 -2.72 -0.53
C TYR A 77 38.12 -2.01 0.13
N GLN A 78 37.81 -0.78 -0.29
CA GLN A 78 36.67 -0.01 0.19
C GLN A 78 35.44 -0.12 -0.71
N ALA A 79 35.48 -1.02 -1.70
CA ALA A 79 34.46 -1.13 -2.71
C ALA A 79 33.15 -1.69 -2.13
N GLN A 80 32.28 -0.80 -1.64
CA GLN A 80 30.84 -0.96 -1.75
C GLN A 80 30.34 0.05 -2.79
N THR A 81 30.64 -0.22 -4.06
CA THR A 81 29.98 0.49 -5.14
C THR A 81 28.56 -0.06 -5.23
N GLU A 82 27.64 0.44 -4.41
CA GLU A 82 26.23 0.31 -4.74
C GLU A 82 26.05 0.81 -6.18
N SER A 83 25.40 0.00 -7.01
CA SER A 83 25.23 0.30 -8.42
C SER A 83 24.66 1.71 -8.57
N SER A 84 25.46 2.60 -9.17
CA SER A 84 25.06 3.96 -9.52
C SER A 84 23.95 3.98 -10.59
N PHE A 85 23.63 2.81 -11.15
CA PHE A 85 22.59 2.67 -12.15
C PHE A 85 21.23 3.04 -11.57
N ARG A 86 20.65 4.12 -12.08
CA ARG A 86 19.28 4.52 -11.78
C ARG A 86 18.30 3.54 -12.39
N THR A 87 17.80 2.62 -11.57
CA THR A 87 16.76 1.66 -11.96
C THR A 87 15.47 2.37 -12.37
N ARG A 88 14.64 1.70 -13.17
CA ARG A 88 13.32 2.22 -13.56
C ARG A 88 12.45 2.59 -12.35
N LEU A 89 12.56 1.81 -11.28
CA LEU A 89 11.84 2.03 -10.02
C LEU A 89 12.28 3.34 -9.33
N ARG A 90 13.60 3.60 -9.24
CA ARG A 90 14.13 4.86 -8.70
C ARG A 90 13.69 6.06 -9.54
N ARG A 91 13.79 5.95 -10.87
CA ARG A 91 13.34 7.02 -11.79
C ARG A 91 11.85 7.34 -11.63
N THR A 92 11.01 6.36 -11.36
CA THR A 92 9.58 6.60 -11.11
C THR A 92 9.33 7.20 -9.73
N ASP A 93 10.08 6.78 -8.70
CA ASP A 93 9.99 7.35 -7.36
C ASP A 93 10.43 8.83 -7.33
N GLU A 94 11.41 9.20 -8.15
CA GLU A 94 11.88 10.58 -8.32
C GLU A 94 10.85 11.54 -8.96
N LEU A 95 9.75 11.05 -9.55
CA LEU A 95 8.77 11.89 -10.26
C LEU A 95 7.93 12.78 -9.34
N LEU A 96 7.75 12.40 -8.08
CA LEU A 96 6.97 13.14 -7.09
C LEU A 96 7.82 13.48 -5.88
N ALA A 97 7.47 14.59 -5.24
CA ALA A 97 8.09 15.01 -4.00
C ALA A 97 7.90 13.94 -2.90
N PRO A 98 8.84 13.82 -1.95
CA PRO A 98 8.64 13.01 -0.75
C PRO A 98 7.36 13.42 -0.01
N CYS A 99 6.62 12.43 0.50
CA CYS A 99 5.44 12.65 1.34
C CYS A 99 5.59 11.91 2.66
N ALA A 100 4.77 12.27 3.66
CA ALA A 100 4.70 11.53 4.90
C ALA A 100 4.25 10.08 4.61
N ARG A 101 5.08 9.12 4.99
CA ARG A 101 4.75 7.69 4.85
C ARG A 101 3.84 7.27 6.00
N PRO A 102 2.79 6.47 5.73
CA PRO A 102 2.04 5.83 6.80
C PRO A 102 2.98 4.87 7.53
N LYS A 103 2.92 4.88 8.86
CA LYS A 103 3.57 3.86 9.68
C LYS A 103 2.59 2.73 9.86
N LEU A 104 2.91 1.53 9.36
CA LEU A 104 2.14 0.34 9.70
C LEU A 104 2.35 0.07 11.19
N ILE A 105 1.31 0.31 11.97
CA ILE A 105 1.28 -0.11 13.37
C ILE A 105 1.25 -1.63 13.32
N GLN A 106 2.32 -2.27 13.81
CA GLN A 106 2.33 -3.71 13.96
C GLN A 106 1.12 -4.12 14.78
N GLN A 107 0.34 -5.08 14.27
CA GLN A 107 -0.77 -5.67 15.00
C GLN A 107 -0.18 -6.31 16.25
N ARG A 108 -0.33 -5.62 17.38
CA ARG A 108 0.06 -6.16 18.68
C ARG A 108 -1.06 -7.10 19.08
N PHE A 109 -0.85 -8.39 18.92
CA PHE A 109 -1.54 -9.35 19.75
C PHE A 109 -1.06 -9.04 21.16
N ASN A 110 -1.87 -8.34 21.95
CA ASN A 110 -1.65 -8.36 23.38
C ASN A 110 -1.66 -9.83 23.75
N GLN A 111 -0.54 -10.31 24.27
CA GLN A 111 -0.49 -11.58 24.96
C GLN A 111 -1.31 -11.34 26.23
N GLU A 112 -2.64 -11.34 26.08
CA GLU A 112 -3.54 -11.32 27.22
C GLU A 112 -3.11 -12.50 28.07
N GLN A 113 -2.65 -12.23 29.29
CA GLN A 113 -2.53 -13.26 30.30
C GLN A 113 -3.90 -13.91 30.34
N MET A 114 -3.98 -15.16 29.85
CA MET A 114 -5.20 -15.94 29.91
C MET A 114 -5.70 -15.84 31.35
N PRO A 115 -6.85 -15.17 31.60
CA PRO A 115 -7.39 -15.19 32.94
C PRO A 115 -7.62 -16.67 33.31
N PRO A 116 -7.36 -17.05 34.57
CA PRO A 116 -7.53 -18.43 35.00
C PRO A 116 -8.92 -18.93 34.60
N LEU A 117 -9.00 -20.20 34.19
CA LEU A 117 -10.24 -20.84 33.75
C LEU A 117 -11.38 -20.50 34.70
N GLN A 118 -12.41 -19.84 34.16
CA GLN A 118 -13.52 -19.29 34.91
C GLN A 118 -14.21 -20.42 35.70
N THR A 119 -14.15 -20.34 37.03
CA THR A 119 -14.66 -21.39 37.93
C THR A 119 -16.16 -21.23 38.23
N ALA A 120 -16.76 -20.14 37.75
CA ALA A 120 -18.18 -19.83 37.93
C ALA A 120 -19.08 -20.64 37.00
N SER A 121 -20.32 -20.90 37.42
CA SER A 121 -21.29 -21.57 36.56
C SER A 121 -21.70 -20.67 35.38
N LYS A 122 -22.11 -21.27 34.25
CA LYS A 122 -22.58 -20.53 33.06
C LYS A 122 -23.65 -19.49 33.39
N LYS A 123 -24.54 -19.80 34.34
CA LYS A 123 -25.64 -18.94 34.75
C LYS A 123 -25.14 -17.69 35.47
N GLU A 124 -24.24 -17.86 36.43
CA GLU A 124 -23.66 -16.75 37.19
C GLU A 124 -22.85 -15.81 36.28
N THR A 125 -22.10 -16.39 35.33
CA THR A 125 -21.35 -15.60 34.33
C THR A 125 -22.28 -14.80 33.43
N ALA A 126 -23.39 -15.40 32.97
CA ALA A 126 -24.37 -14.69 32.15
C ALA A 126 -25.03 -13.53 32.90
N ASP A 127 -25.42 -13.74 34.16
CA ASP A 127 -26.04 -12.70 35.00
C ASP A 127 -25.06 -11.56 35.29
N ALA A 128 -23.78 -11.86 35.53
CA ALA A 128 -22.73 -10.86 35.72
C ALA A 128 -22.47 -10.04 34.46
N PHE A 129 -22.43 -10.70 33.29
CA PHE A 129 -22.27 -10.03 32.01
C PHE A 129 -23.44 -9.08 31.72
N LEU A 130 -24.69 -9.51 31.93
CA LEU A 130 -25.86 -8.67 31.73
C LEU A 130 -25.84 -7.42 32.62
N ARG A 131 -25.45 -7.56 33.89
CA ARG A 131 -25.28 -6.41 34.79
C ARG A 131 -24.18 -5.46 34.33
N TRP A 132 -23.08 -5.99 33.82
CA TRP A 132 -22.00 -5.18 33.26
C TRP A 132 -22.47 -4.41 32.01
N VAL A 133 -23.15 -5.08 31.06
CA VAL A 133 -23.70 -4.42 29.86
C VAL A 133 -24.66 -3.30 30.24
N GLN A 134 -25.52 -3.52 31.24
CA GLN A 134 -26.43 -2.51 31.76
C GLN A 134 -25.73 -1.33 32.44
N SER A 135 -24.50 -1.52 32.94
CA SER A 135 -23.72 -0.44 33.57
C SER A 135 -22.96 0.44 32.56
N LEU A 136 -22.89 0.05 31.29
CA LEU A 136 -22.17 0.81 30.27
C LEU A 136 -22.93 2.08 29.87
N ASP A 137 -22.17 3.13 29.57
CA ASP A 137 -22.74 4.36 29.04
C ASP A 137 -23.36 4.10 27.65
N PRO A 138 -24.53 4.69 27.31
CA PRO A 138 -25.19 4.47 26.02
C PRO A 138 -24.33 4.82 24.78
N LEU A 139 -23.27 5.60 24.93
CA LEU A 139 -22.32 5.92 23.85
C LEU A 139 -21.12 4.95 23.78
N THR A 140 -21.05 3.98 24.69
CA THR A 140 -19.98 2.98 24.71
C THR A 140 -20.22 1.93 23.63
N LEU A 141 -19.29 1.83 22.68
CA LEU A 141 -19.31 0.78 21.68
C LEU A 141 -18.65 -0.49 22.22
N VAL A 142 -19.38 -1.60 22.24
CA VAL A 142 -18.83 -2.93 22.53
C VAL A 142 -18.72 -3.72 21.25
N VAL A 143 -17.52 -4.20 20.94
CA VAL A 143 -17.24 -5.01 19.75
C VAL A 143 -16.96 -6.44 20.21
N TYR A 144 -17.77 -7.38 19.70
CA TYR A 144 -17.57 -8.81 19.93
C TYR A 144 -16.82 -9.39 18.74
N SER A 145 -15.83 -10.24 19.00
CA SER A 145 -15.25 -11.07 17.95
C SER A 145 -16.21 -12.20 17.58
N ASP A 146 -16.07 -12.73 16.37
CA ASP A 146 -16.85 -13.88 15.89
C ASP A 146 -16.47 -15.21 16.58
N GLY A 147 -15.52 -15.17 17.53
CA GLY A 147 -15.06 -16.34 18.27
C GLY A 147 -14.23 -17.32 17.43
N SER A 148 -13.78 -16.92 16.25
CA SER A 148 -12.96 -17.78 15.40
C SER A 148 -11.64 -18.17 16.10
N LEU A 149 -11.39 -19.48 16.12
CA LEU A 149 -10.18 -20.05 16.70
C LEU A 149 -9.10 -20.14 15.61
N SER A 150 -7.89 -19.73 15.96
CA SER A 150 -6.71 -20.06 15.16
C SER A 150 -6.49 -21.57 15.11
N SER A 151 -5.66 -22.04 14.19
CA SER A 151 -5.26 -23.45 14.11
C SER A 151 -4.57 -23.97 15.38
N GLN A 152 -4.12 -23.06 16.25
CA GLN A 152 -3.51 -23.35 17.56
C GLN A 152 -4.53 -23.31 18.70
N GLY A 153 -5.83 -23.12 18.41
CA GLY A 153 -6.92 -23.12 19.39
C GLY A 153 -7.09 -21.81 20.16
N ALA A 154 -6.42 -20.74 19.75
CA ALA A 154 -6.57 -19.42 20.38
C ALA A 154 -7.70 -18.64 19.70
N ALA A 155 -8.67 -18.15 20.47
CA ALA A 155 -9.68 -17.22 19.97
C ALA A 155 -9.00 -15.86 19.71
N SER A 156 -8.90 -15.45 18.45
CA SER A 156 -8.38 -14.13 18.10
C SER A 156 -9.51 -13.17 17.74
N TYR A 157 -9.34 -11.91 18.09
CA TYR A 157 -10.33 -10.86 17.83
C TYR A 157 -10.36 -10.47 16.34
N GLY A 158 -11.11 -11.22 15.54
CA GLY A 158 -11.41 -10.89 14.14
C GLY A 158 -10.21 -10.89 13.18
N PHE A 159 -10.51 -10.93 11.88
CA PHE A 159 -9.53 -10.74 10.81
C PHE A 159 -9.00 -9.31 10.75
#